data_AF-A0A7S9KLB6-F1
#
_entry.id   AF-A0A7S9KLB6-F1
#
_cell.length_a   1.000
_cell.length_b   1.000
_cell.length_c   1.000
_cell.angle_alpha   90.00
_cell.angle_beta   90.00
_cell.angle_gamma   90.00
#
_symmetry.space_group_name_H-M   'P 1'
#
loop_
_entity.id
_entity.type
_entity.pdbx_description
1 polymer ?
#
loop_
_entity_poly.entity_id
_entity_poly.type
_entity_poly.pdbx_seq_one_letter_code
_entity_poly.pdbx_strand_id
1 'polypeptide(L)'
;MDPGTASLYRRVSALKARQSYLQFWIAIGEWAMNDPGPWRTVFSDLAKSESAQNTFFDSLVSFLQANDLDGVDLDWEYPVADDRGGIPADYNNYGTLCKRLKERLNRSGRKYGLTLTLPASYGYLRGFNIMELEKHIDWFNIMTYDIRATVTFDMEAAADIVTWGGAQWVSWNDAKTLKLKLDYANLRCLGG
;
A
#
# COMPACT_ATOMS: atom_id res chain seq x y z
N MET A 1 -19.80 1.29 -10.94
CA MET A 1 -19.96 1.16 -9.48
C MET A 1 -21.45 1.03 -9.19
N ASP A 2 -21.86 0.02 -8.45
CA ASP A 2 -23.27 -0.13 -8.08
C ASP A 2 -23.66 0.96 -7.05
N PRO A 3 -24.96 1.32 -6.97
CA PRO A 3 -25.43 2.36 -6.05
C PRO A 3 -25.12 2.09 -4.57
N GLY A 4 -25.05 0.81 -4.19
CA GLY A 4 -24.75 0.38 -2.82
C GLY A 4 -23.32 0.79 -2.43
N THR A 5 -22.34 0.41 -3.25
CA THR A 5 -20.93 0.78 -3.04
C THR A 5 -20.73 2.30 -3.03
N ALA A 6 -21.36 3.02 -3.96
CA ALA A 6 -21.27 4.48 -4.01
C ALA A 6 -21.76 5.16 -2.72
N SER A 7 -22.80 4.60 -2.08
CA SER A 7 -23.33 5.15 -0.83
C SER A 7 -22.36 5.04 0.35
N LEU A 8 -21.44 4.07 0.33
CA LEU A 8 -20.53 3.81 1.44
C LEU A 8 -19.49 4.93 1.60
N TYR A 9 -18.99 5.52 0.50
CA TYR A 9 -18.00 6.60 0.58
C TYR A 9 -18.52 7.80 1.37
N ARG A 10 -19.74 8.27 1.05
CA ARG A 10 -20.37 9.38 1.78
C ARG A 10 -20.70 9.03 3.22
N ARG A 11 -21.09 7.77 3.49
CA ARG A 11 -21.36 7.32 4.86
C ARG A 11 -20.11 7.36 5.73
N VAL A 12 -18.96 6.98 5.15
CA VAL A 12 -17.67 7.01 5.84
C VAL A 12 -17.21 8.46 6.04
N SER A 13 -17.20 9.29 5.00
CA SER A 13 -16.78 10.69 5.14
C SER A 13 -17.69 11.51 6.07
N ALA A 14 -18.98 11.18 6.18
CA ALA A 14 -19.89 11.82 7.13
C ALA A 14 -19.49 11.63 8.61
N LEU A 15 -18.59 10.71 8.94
CA LEU A 15 -18.03 10.58 10.30
C LEU A 15 -17.27 11.85 10.74
N LYS A 16 -16.85 12.71 9.79
CA LYS A 16 -16.32 14.05 10.09
C LYS A 16 -17.27 14.91 10.92
N ALA A 17 -18.58 14.72 10.80
CA ALA A 17 -19.56 15.43 11.63
C ALA A 17 -19.45 15.07 13.12
N ARG A 18 -18.86 13.92 13.45
CA ARG A 18 -18.57 13.49 14.83
C ARG A 18 -17.16 13.88 15.27
N GLN A 19 -16.19 13.79 14.36
CA GLN A 19 -14.79 14.08 14.62
C GLN A 19 -14.19 14.86 13.43
N SER A 20 -14.17 16.19 13.54
CA SER A 20 -13.84 17.09 12.43
C SER A 20 -12.37 17.02 11.96
N TYR A 21 -11.50 16.36 12.72
CA TYR A 21 -10.09 16.17 12.36
C TYR A 21 -9.84 14.89 11.54
N LEU A 22 -10.85 14.03 11.36
CA LEU A 22 -10.69 12.84 10.53
C LEU A 22 -10.49 13.20 9.07
N GLN A 23 -9.56 12.49 8.44
CA GLN A 23 -9.34 12.56 7.00
C GLN A 23 -9.71 11.23 6.36
N PHE A 24 -10.41 11.29 5.22
CA PHE A 24 -10.82 10.11 4.47
C PHE A 24 -10.23 10.14 3.07
N TRP A 25 -9.59 9.05 2.69
CA TRP A 25 -8.81 8.93 1.48
C TRP A 25 -9.35 7.76 0.65
N ILE A 26 -9.22 7.85 -0.67
CA ILE A 26 -9.55 6.74 -1.58
C ILE A 26 -8.26 6.12 -2.13
N ALA A 27 -8.11 4.81 -1.99
CA ALA A 27 -7.06 4.07 -2.68
C ALA A 27 -7.54 3.62 -4.07
N ILE A 28 -6.68 3.74 -5.07
CA ILE A 28 -6.95 3.33 -6.45
C ILE A 28 -5.83 2.37 -6.88
N GLY A 29 -6.21 1.14 -7.15
CA GLY A 29 -5.29 0.08 -7.58
C GLY A 29 -5.62 -1.24 -6.90
N GLU A 30 -4.67 -1.75 -6.14
CA GLU A 30 -4.65 -3.06 -5.47
C GLU A 30 -4.11 -4.20 -6.36
N TRP A 31 -3.46 -5.18 -5.72
CA TRP A 31 -2.88 -6.37 -6.32
C TRP A 31 -3.72 -6.95 -7.48
N ALA A 32 -4.99 -7.31 -7.28
CA ALA A 32 -5.80 -8.02 -8.26
C ALA A 32 -6.07 -7.20 -9.54
N MET A 33 -5.91 -5.88 -9.52
CA MET A 33 -6.03 -5.04 -10.72
C MET A 33 -4.97 -5.38 -11.78
N ASN A 34 -3.80 -5.88 -11.33
CA ASN A 34 -2.69 -6.29 -12.19
C ASN A 34 -2.67 -7.80 -12.52
N ASP A 35 -3.70 -8.56 -12.10
CA ASP A 35 -3.84 -9.96 -12.49
C ASP A 35 -4.10 -10.11 -14.01
N PRO A 36 -3.80 -11.29 -14.61
CA PRO A 36 -4.05 -11.54 -16.02
C PRO A 36 -5.48 -11.20 -16.43
N GLY A 37 -5.62 -10.20 -17.29
CA GLY A 37 -6.93 -9.68 -17.69
C GLY A 37 -6.85 -8.32 -18.36
N PRO A 38 -8.00 -7.73 -18.71
CA PRO A 38 -8.07 -6.47 -19.46
C PRO A 38 -7.52 -5.27 -18.67
N TRP A 39 -7.39 -5.38 -17.35
CA TRP A 39 -6.96 -4.29 -16.48
C TRP A 39 -5.46 -4.30 -16.16
N ARG A 40 -4.75 -5.38 -16.53
CA ARG A 40 -3.35 -5.65 -16.15
C ARG A 40 -2.39 -4.50 -16.47
N THR A 41 -2.61 -3.78 -17.57
CA THR A 41 -1.72 -2.71 -18.05
C THR A 41 -2.28 -1.31 -17.82
N VAL A 42 -3.46 -1.16 -17.21
CA VAL A 42 -4.17 0.13 -17.10
C VAL A 42 -3.31 1.23 -16.50
N PHE A 43 -2.55 0.92 -15.44
CA PHE A 43 -1.67 1.92 -14.82
C PHE A 43 -0.52 2.34 -15.72
N SER A 44 0.11 1.41 -16.45
CA SER A 44 1.16 1.73 -17.42
C SER A 44 0.60 2.55 -18.60
N ASP A 45 -0.59 2.19 -19.09
CA ASP A 45 -1.30 2.92 -20.14
C ASP A 45 -1.70 4.33 -19.70
N LEU A 46 -2.13 4.49 -18.46
CA LEU A 46 -2.40 5.79 -17.83
C LEU A 46 -1.12 6.61 -17.68
N ALA A 47 -0.06 6.01 -17.12
CA ALA A 47 1.19 6.69 -16.84
C ALA A 47 1.89 7.22 -18.10
N LYS A 48 1.76 6.54 -19.25
CA LYS A 48 2.40 6.94 -20.51
C LYS A 48 1.60 7.95 -21.35
N SER A 49 0.33 8.20 -21.05
CA SER A 49 -0.57 8.97 -21.92
C SER A 49 -1.11 10.23 -21.25
N GLU A 50 -0.74 11.40 -21.76
CA GLU A 50 -1.19 12.66 -21.17
C GLU A 50 -2.70 12.89 -21.24
N SER A 51 -3.35 12.43 -22.32
CA SER A 51 -4.80 12.56 -22.50
C SER A 51 -5.56 11.64 -21.55
N ALA A 52 -5.04 10.43 -21.33
CA ALA A 52 -5.58 9.51 -20.32
C ALA A 52 -5.45 10.10 -18.91
N GLN A 53 -4.28 10.68 -18.60
CA GLN A 53 -4.05 11.38 -17.33
C GLN A 53 -5.04 12.50 -17.09
N ASN A 54 -5.23 13.39 -18.06
CA ASN A 54 -6.19 14.49 -17.93
C ASN A 54 -7.61 13.95 -17.66
N THR A 55 -8.05 12.96 -18.42
CA THR A 55 -9.38 12.35 -18.24
C THR A 55 -9.53 11.72 -16.85
N PHE A 56 -8.52 10.97 -16.41
CA PHE A 56 -8.51 10.35 -15.09
C PHE A 56 -8.50 11.39 -13.97
N PHE A 57 -7.66 12.43 -14.04
CA PHE A 57 -7.57 13.44 -13.00
C PHE A 57 -8.86 14.24 -12.85
N ASP A 58 -9.54 14.54 -13.96
CA ASP A 58 -10.81 15.27 -13.96
C ASP A 58 -11.91 14.46 -13.28
N SER A 59 -11.97 13.17 -13.59
CA SER A 59 -12.85 12.21 -12.93
C SER A 59 -12.53 12.09 -11.43
N LEU A 60 -11.25 11.97 -11.08
CA LEU A 60 -10.78 11.83 -9.71
C LEU A 60 -11.12 13.06 -8.86
N VAL A 61 -10.81 14.27 -9.34
CA VAL A 61 -11.15 15.51 -8.62
C VAL A 61 -12.65 15.60 -8.39
N SER A 62 -13.46 15.29 -9.40
CA SER A 62 -14.91 15.26 -9.28
C SER A 62 -15.38 14.25 -8.23
N PHE A 63 -14.77 13.06 -8.21
CA PHE A 63 -15.07 12.01 -7.24
C PHE A 63 -14.71 12.41 -5.80
N LEU A 64 -13.53 13.01 -5.59
CA LEU A 64 -13.09 13.48 -4.27
C LEU A 64 -14.05 14.55 -3.72
N GLN A 65 -14.44 15.52 -4.56
CA GLN A 65 -15.39 16.57 -4.20
C GLN A 65 -16.77 16.01 -3.87
N ALA A 66 -17.30 15.13 -4.72
CA ALA A 66 -18.64 14.57 -4.58
C ALA A 66 -18.84 13.67 -3.33
N ASN A 67 -17.73 13.22 -2.73
CA ASN A 67 -17.71 12.32 -1.58
C ASN A 67 -17.06 12.91 -0.33
N ASP A 68 -16.69 14.19 -0.35
CA ASP A 68 -16.01 14.88 0.75
C ASP A 68 -14.76 14.14 1.27
N LEU A 69 -13.92 13.69 0.33
CA LEU A 69 -12.64 13.05 0.64
C LEU A 69 -11.52 14.10 0.76
N ASP A 70 -10.39 13.71 1.34
CA ASP A 70 -9.26 14.61 1.63
C ASP A 70 -8.01 14.27 0.83
N GLY A 71 -7.98 13.11 0.18
CA GLY A 71 -6.88 12.73 -0.67
C GLY A 71 -7.08 11.40 -1.38
N VAL A 72 -6.06 11.01 -2.13
CA VAL A 72 -6.00 9.79 -2.92
C VAL A 72 -4.70 9.05 -2.63
N ASP A 73 -4.77 7.72 -2.56
CA ASP A 73 -3.63 6.82 -2.57
C ASP A 73 -3.55 6.10 -3.92
N LEU A 74 -2.36 6.08 -4.52
CA LEU A 74 -2.10 5.26 -5.70
C LEU A 74 -1.43 3.95 -5.25
N ASP A 75 -2.14 2.85 -5.49
CA ASP A 75 -1.73 1.51 -5.08
C ASP A 75 -1.44 0.64 -6.32
N TRP A 76 -0.44 1.05 -7.11
CA TRP A 76 -0.05 0.35 -8.33
C TRP A 76 0.97 -0.75 -8.03
N GLU A 77 0.54 -2.01 -8.23
CA GLU A 77 1.34 -3.20 -7.96
C GLU A 77 1.70 -4.02 -9.22
N TYR A 78 2.82 -3.78 -9.92
CA TYR A 78 3.87 -2.78 -9.66
C TYR A 78 4.39 -2.20 -10.98
N PRO A 79 4.87 -0.95 -11.01
CA PRO A 79 5.57 -0.39 -12.16
C PRO A 79 6.81 -1.24 -12.50
N VAL A 80 7.15 -1.34 -13.79
CA VAL A 80 8.34 -2.06 -14.32
C VAL A 80 8.29 -3.59 -14.19
N ALA A 81 7.51 -4.13 -13.24
CA ALA A 81 7.40 -5.56 -12.99
C ALA A 81 6.64 -6.28 -14.12
N ASP A 82 7.36 -7.04 -14.95
CA ASP A 82 6.82 -7.73 -16.12
C ASP A 82 5.77 -8.80 -15.75
N ASP A 83 5.99 -9.51 -14.64
CA ASP A 83 5.07 -10.45 -14.02
C ASP A 83 3.75 -9.80 -13.55
N ARG A 84 3.70 -8.47 -13.44
CA ARG A 84 2.50 -7.65 -13.14
C ARG A 84 2.06 -6.75 -14.30
N GLY A 85 2.67 -6.88 -15.47
CA GLY A 85 2.30 -6.10 -16.67
C GLY A 85 2.95 -4.71 -16.77
N GLY A 86 3.92 -4.41 -15.92
CA GLY A 86 4.74 -3.21 -16.02
C GLY A 86 5.78 -3.29 -17.14
N ILE A 87 6.29 -2.13 -17.54
CA ILE A 87 7.32 -1.95 -18.55
C ILE A 87 8.43 -1.02 -18.04
N PRO A 88 9.67 -1.06 -18.58
CA PRO A 88 10.78 -0.23 -18.11
C PRO A 88 10.49 1.29 -18.10
N ALA A 89 9.64 1.76 -19.02
CA ALA A 89 9.25 3.17 -19.09
C ALA A 89 8.44 3.64 -17.87
N ASP A 90 7.79 2.73 -17.14
CA ASP A 90 7.00 3.06 -15.94
C ASP A 90 7.83 3.76 -14.87
N TYR A 91 9.12 3.44 -14.77
CA TYR A 91 10.05 4.04 -13.80
C TYR A 91 10.03 5.59 -13.86
N ASN A 92 10.03 6.15 -15.08
CA ASN A 92 9.99 7.60 -15.28
C ASN A 92 8.55 8.12 -15.44
N ASN A 93 7.68 7.35 -16.09
CA ASN A 93 6.30 7.73 -16.33
C ASN A 93 5.52 7.88 -15.02
N TYR A 94 5.79 7.06 -14.02
CA TYR A 94 5.08 7.15 -12.74
C TYR A 94 5.42 8.43 -11.97
N GLY A 95 6.69 8.85 -11.99
CA GLY A 95 7.09 10.15 -11.47
C GLY A 95 6.37 11.31 -12.17
N THR A 96 6.29 11.25 -13.51
CA THR A 96 5.57 12.25 -14.32
C THR A 96 4.07 12.27 -14.01
N LEU A 97 3.44 11.10 -13.86
CA LEU A 97 2.04 10.94 -13.46
C LEU A 97 1.79 11.61 -12.09
N CYS A 98 2.63 11.30 -11.09
CA CYS A 98 2.49 11.84 -9.73
C CYS A 98 2.66 13.37 -9.70
N LYS A 99 3.66 13.89 -10.40
CA LYS A 99 3.87 15.34 -10.56
C LYS A 99 2.62 16.03 -11.10
N ARG A 100 2.11 15.55 -12.23
CA ARG A 100 0.95 16.16 -12.90
C ARG A 100 -0.33 16.01 -12.09
N LEU A 101 -0.51 14.88 -11.41
CA LEU A 101 -1.62 14.68 -10.50
C LEU A 101 -1.57 15.69 -9.34
N LYS A 102 -0.42 15.86 -8.69
CA LYS A 102 -0.26 16.85 -7.62
C LYS A 102 -0.56 18.27 -8.10
N GLU A 103 -0.09 18.66 -9.29
CA GLU A 103 -0.41 19.95 -9.92
C GLU A 103 -1.92 20.10 -10.21
N ARG A 104 -2.61 19.04 -10.64
CA ARG A 104 -4.05 19.05 -10.90
C ARG A 104 -4.86 19.15 -9.60
N LEU A 105 -4.46 18.42 -8.56
CA LEU A 105 -5.05 18.50 -7.22
C LEU A 105 -4.89 19.89 -6.62
N ASN A 106 -3.70 20.49 -6.70
CA ASN A 106 -3.44 21.85 -6.19
C ASN A 106 -4.30 22.93 -6.89
N ARG A 107 -4.67 22.72 -8.16
CA ARG A 107 -5.54 23.64 -8.93
C ARG A 107 -7.03 23.40 -8.73
N SER A 108 -7.44 22.40 -7.95
CA SER A 108 -8.85 22.02 -7.78
C SER A 108 -9.66 22.94 -6.85
N GLY A 109 -9.01 23.91 -6.21
CA GLY A 109 -9.65 24.83 -5.24
C GLY A 109 -9.79 24.27 -3.82
N ARG A 110 -9.45 22.99 -3.60
CA ARG A 110 -9.33 22.37 -2.28
C ARG A 110 -7.95 21.72 -2.16
N LYS A 111 -7.36 21.75 -0.95
CA LYS A 111 -6.13 21.03 -0.68
C LYS A 111 -6.46 19.55 -0.56
N TYR A 112 -6.00 18.76 -1.53
CA TYR A 112 -6.02 17.31 -1.46
C TYR A 112 -4.61 16.77 -1.24
N GLY A 113 -4.53 15.68 -0.49
CA GLY A 113 -3.30 14.92 -0.39
C GLY A 113 -3.18 13.84 -1.46
N LEU A 114 -1.94 13.41 -1.68
CA LEU A 114 -1.55 12.36 -2.61
C LEU A 114 -0.54 11.44 -1.90
N THR A 115 -0.91 10.18 -1.75
CA THR A 115 -0.05 9.14 -1.17
C THR A 115 0.21 8.05 -2.19
N LEU A 116 1.20 7.21 -1.89
CA LEU A 116 1.57 6.11 -2.75
C LEU A 116 1.91 4.89 -1.90
N THR A 117 1.40 3.73 -2.32
CA THR A 117 1.68 2.46 -1.66
C THR A 117 2.94 1.81 -2.25
N LEU A 118 3.88 1.42 -1.38
CA LEU A 118 5.17 0.87 -1.75
C LEU A 118 5.35 -0.57 -1.21
N PRO A 119 5.94 -1.48 -1.99
CA PRO A 119 6.33 -2.79 -1.47
C PRO A 119 7.53 -2.69 -0.54
N ALA A 120 7.59 -3.53 0.50
CA ALA A 120 8.80 -3.72 1.29
C ALA A 120 9.86 -4.61 0.59
N SER A 121 9.46 -5.34 -0.46
CA SER A 121 10.37 -6.25 -1.18
C SER A 121 11.26 -5.48 -2.16
N TYR A 122 12.57 -5.71 -2.09
CA TYR A 122 13.54 -5.06 -3.00
C TYR A 122 13.24 -5.34 -4.48
N GLY A 123 12.76 -6.55 -4.79
CA GLY A 123 12.45 -6.99 -6.15
C GLY A 123 11.42 -6.12 -6.86
N TYR A 124 10.39 -5.67 -6.15
CA TYR A 124 9.39 -4.75 -6.69
C TYR A 124 9.74 -3.28 -6.44
N LEU A 125 10.35 -2.95 -5.29
CA LEU A 125 10.70 -1.57 -4.93
C LEU A 125 11.65 -0.91 -5.94
N ARG A 126 12.55 -1.68 -6.57
CA ARG A 126 13.45 -1.18 -7.63
C ARG A 126 12.74 -0.61 -8.87
N GLY A 127 11.45 -0.90 -9.06
CA GLY A 127 10.62 -0.32 -10.13
C GLY A 127 10.18 1.11 -9.86
N PHE A 128 10.38 1.62 -8.64
CA PHE A 128 9.94 2.93 -8.20
C PHE A 128 11.12 3.91 -8.16
N ASN A 129 11.01 5.02 -8.89
CA ASN A 129 11.96 6.13 -8.78
C ASN A 129 11.67 6.96 -7.52
N ILE A 130 12.04 6.44 -6.35
CA ILE A 130 11.70 7.03 -5.05
C ILE A 130 12.12 8.50 -4.94
N MET A 131 13.32 8.84 -5.43
CA MET A 131 13.85 10.21 -5.42
C MET A 131 13.00 11.19 -6.26
N GLU A 132 12.36 10.72 -7.32
CA GLU A 132 11.44 11.57 -8.09
C GLU A 132 10.05 11.59 -7.46
N LEU A 133 9.56 10.44 -6.97
CA LEU A 133 8.24 10.32 -6.37
C LEU A 133 8.12 11.17 -5.09
N GLU A 134 9.13 11.16 -4.20
CA GLU A 134 9.07 11.86 -2.91
C GLU A 134 8.81 13.38 -3.04
N LYS A 135 9.11 13.97 -4.20
CA LYS A 135 8.87 15.40 -4.46
C LYS A 135 7.38 15.75 -4.58
N HIS A 136 6.54 14.77 -4.88
CA HIS A 136 5.13 14.97 -5.24
C HIS A 136 4.15 14.29 -4.28
N ILE A 137 4.66 13.38 -3.44
CA ILE A 137 3.89 12.53 -2.53
C ILE A 137 3.96 13.09 -1.10
N ASP A 138 2.84 13.09 -0.38
CA ASP A 138 2.79 13.59 1.00
C ASP A 138 3.39 12.57 2.00
N TRP A 139 3.12 11.28 1.79
CA TRP A 139 3.83 10.17 2.45
C TRP A 139 3.65 8.85 1.67
N PHE A 140 4.49 7.87 1.99
CA PHE A 140 4.41 6.52 1.45
C PHE A 140 3.77 5.54 2.45
N ASN A 141 2.89 4.68 1.98
CA ASN A 141 2.36 3.55 2.73
C ASN A 141 3.18 2.31 2.40
N ILE A 142 4.08 1.88 3.29
CA ILE A 142 4.97 0.74 3.01
C ILE A 142 4.29 -0.56 3.47
N MET A 143 4.06 -1.47 2.52
CA MET A 143 3.47 -2.78 2.76
C MET A 143 4.49 -3.74 3.38
N THR A 144 4.66 -3.66 4.69
CA THR A 144 5.54 -4.53 5.49
C THR A 144 4.84 -5.82 5.95
N TYR A 145 3.96 -6.34 5.10
CA TYR A 145 3.20 -7.58 5.29
C TYR A 145 3.27 -8.43 4.01
N ASP A 146 2.67 -9.63 4.04
CA ASP A 146 2.76 -10.66 2.97
C ASP A 146 4.19 -11.00 2.55
N ILE A 147 5.13 -10.74 3.46
CA ILE A 147 6.50 -11.18 3.35
C ILE A 147 6.47 -12.69 3.45
N ARG A 148 7.03 -13.39 2.46
CA ARG A 148 7.27 -14.83 2.52
C ARG A 148 8.34 -15.10 3.58
N ALA A 149 7.90 -15.13 4.82
CA ALA A 149 8.72 -15.35 5.98
C ALA A 149 8.39 -16.75 6.51
N THR A 150 9.37 -17.64 6.49
CA THR A 150 9.20 -18.97 7.07
C THR A 150 9.36 -18.84 8.57
N VAL A 151 8.27 -19.07 9.29
CA VAL A 151 8.31 -19.23 10.74
C VAL A 151 8.73 -20.66 11.04
N THR A 152 9.85 -20.81 11.74
CA THR A 152 10.34 -22.09 12.26
C THR A 152 10.25 -22.08 13.77
N PHE A 153 9.65 -23.11 14.34
CA PHE A 153 9.66 -23.33 15.78
C PHE A 153 10.98 -24.00 16.19
N ASP A 154 11.77 -23.32 17.03
CA ASP A 154 12.97 -23.88 17.65
C ASP A 154 12.59 -24.55 18.98
N MET A 155 12.64 -25.88 18.98
CA MET A 155 12.27 -26.69 20.14
C MET A 155 13.29 -26.56 21.27
N GLU A 156 14.57 -26.35 20.96
CA GLU A 156 15.64 -26.26 21.96
C GLU A 156 15.60 -24.89 22.66
N ALA A 157 15.42 -23.82 21.89
CA ALA A 157 15.26 -22.47 22.42
C ALA A 157 13.86 -22.22 23.03
N ALA A 158 12.90 -23.12 22.78
CA ALA A 158 11.48 -22.92 23.04
C ALA A 158 11.05 -21.51 22.60
N ALA A 159 11.24 -21.21 21.32
CA ALA A 159 10.92 -19.91 20.71
C ALA A 159 10.51 -20.10 19.25
N ASP A 160 9.65 -19.21 18.75
CA ASP A 160 9.43 -19.11 17.32
C ASP A 160 10.45 -18.15 16.71
N ILE A 161 10.96 -18.52 15.54
CA ILE A 161 11.96 -17.76 14.79
C ILE A 161 11.40 -17.51 13.40
N VAL A 162 11.46 -16.26 12.95
CA VAL A 162 11.25 -15.92 11.55
C VAL A 162 12.57 -15.47 10.96
N THR A 163 12.89 -15.98 9.76
CA THR A 163 14.07 -15.55 9.00
C THR A 163 13.66 -15.01 7.64
N TRP A 164 14.31 -13.94 7.17
CA TRP A 164 14.12 -13.41 5.82
C TRP A 164 15.40 -12.75 5.29
N GLY A 165 15.46 -12.53 3.97
CA GLY A 165 16.59 -11.82 3.35
C GLY A 165 17.97 -12.46 3.55
N GLY A 166 18.03 -13.76 3.86
CA GLY A 166 19.27 -14.53 4.04
C GLY A 166 20.05 -14.29 5.35
N ALA A 167 19.83 -13.15 6.03
CA ALA A 167 20.57 -12.79 7.24
C ALA A 167 19.75 -12.04 8.30
N GLN A 168 18.46 -11.82 8.07
CA GLN A 168 17.59 -11.11 9.02
C GLN A 168 16.74 -12.12 9.79
N TRP A 169 16.57 -11.90 11.09
CA TRP A 169 15.77 -12.76 11.94
C TRP A 169 15.12 -12.00 13.09
N VAL A 170 13.98 -12.50 13.55
CA VAL A 170 13.31 -12.09 14.79
C VAL A 170 12.86 -13.35 15.51
N SER A 171 13.00 -13.38 16.85
CA SER A 171 12.45 -14.43 17.69
C SER A 171 11.43 -13.87 18.67
N TRP A 172 10.34 -14.59 18.93
CA TRP A 172 9.35 -14.20 19.93
C TRP A 172 8.84 -15.41 20.73
N ASN A 173 8.03 -15.12 21.75
CA ASN A 173 7.34 -16.12 22.54
C ASN A 173 5.82 -15.98 22.37
N ASP A 174 5.13 -17.11 22.31
CA ASP A 174 3.69 -17.20 22.24
C ASP A 174 3.16 -18.13 23.35
N ALA A 175 1.87 -18.44 23.33
CA ALA A 175 1.27 -19.32 24.33
C ALA A 175 1.91 -20.73 24.36
N LYS A 176 2.34 -21.26 23.21
CA LYS A 176 2.96 -22.58 23.10
C LYS A 176 4.37 -22.57 23.67
N THR A 177 5.19 -21.59 23.32
CA THR A 177 6.59 -21.52 23.78
C THR A 177 6.68 -21.24 25.27
N LEU A 178 5.81 -20.38 25.80
CA LEU A 178 5.71 -20.12 27.24
C LEU A 178 5.27 -21.36 28.01
N LYS A 179 4.36 -22.17 27.45
CA LYS A 179 3.95 -23.44 28.05
C LYS A 179 5.12 -24.43 28.16
N LEU A 180 5.95 -24.56 27.12
CA LEU A 180 7.12 -25.45 27.17
C LEU A 180 8.14 -25.01 28.23
N LYS A 181 8.34 -23.71 28.39
CA LYS A 181 9.22 -23.15 29.43
C LYS A 181 8.67 -23.45 30.83
N LEU A 182 7.36 -23.29 31.01
CA LEU A 182 6.68 -23.62 32.26
C LEU A 182 6.78 -25.13 32.58
N ASP A 183 6.54 -25.99 31.59
CA ASP A 183 6.62 -27.44 31.75
C ASP A 183 8.05 -27.88 32.11
N TYR A 184 9.08 -27.26 31.50
CA TYR A 184 10.48 -27.49 31.85
C TYR A 184 10.82 -27.03 33.27
N ALA A 185 10.37 -25.84 33.67
CA ALA A 185 10.58 -25.31 35.02
C ALA A 185 9.97 -26.21 36.09
N ASN A 186 8.73 -26.67 35.86
CA ASN A 186 8.03 -27.62 36.73
C ASN A 186 8.78 -28.96 36.84
N LEU A 187 9.28 -29.49 35.73
CA LEU A 187 10.06 -30.74 35.71
C LEU A 187 11.37 -30.64 36.52
N ARG A 188 11.88 -29.43 36.72
CA ARG A 188 13.10 -29.15 37.50
C ARG A 188 12.81 -28.60 38.90
N CYS A 189 11.55 -28.58 39.32
CA CYS A 189 11.11 -28.01 40.61
C CYS A 189 11.57 -26.55 40.81
N LEU A 190 11.62 -25.75 39.74
CA LEU A 190 11.92 -24.33 39.83
C LEU A 190 10.67 -23.57 40.33
N GLY A 191 10.85 -22.63 41.27
CA GLY A 191 9.76 -21.96 41.97
C GLY A 191 9.05 -20.82 41.20
N GLY A 192 9.49 -20.54 39.98
CA GLY A 192 9.10 -19.37 39.18
C GLY A 192 10.30 -18.58 38.69
#